data_AF-A0A7X8TLE7-F1
#
_entry.id   AF-A0A7X8TLE7-F1
#
_cell.length_a   1.000
_cell.length_b   1.000
_cell.length_c   1.000
_cell.angle_alpha   90.00
_cell.angle_beta   90.00
_cell.angle_gamma   90.00
#
_symmetry.space_group_name_H-M   'P 1'
#
loop_
_entity.id
_entity.type
_entity.pdbx_description
1 polymer ?
#
loop_
_entity_poly.entity_id
_entity_poly.type
_entity_poly.pdbx_seq_one_letter_code
_entity_poly.pdbx_strand_id
1 'polypeptide(L)'
;MAVSLHGLRYKIAAAAVMTRTARRVGRLPGAATVISSTADLLEPQGQETSGSYRGIAAGLLRQALPETGRGTCVVYDSVAGLIPGNPSAPEVLSERVSRAEATPTAGNLLAAAAAHRKPYVADFRTAAEYYHRAFEANPQDLRAIEGILTTGARSHYDWPRIWAAAAHLKPRRGPLDATAPDNQSLWRVIDALFVQTPDDDAVAAAEQLLSQHSRQLPGLHQLLLETLAARLQYLGRFSLGFRLREAMAINRVRELRGIPLESGIWLKHLMGAYAYLDQIGRLTRTAAKPPVDRSHLLTSMQAAKLSADAALYAGNAEPLQQQAALRRQRMPLPGDQKMADLVNGKRVAVVGPSAGDGLGELIDSYDVVVRTGHNPAGDPADAGGRTDIAYYAGRDLIGAYDQVQEAADQGKIQMAVTRPFFLDAPALQEVGGQPQWLRTARFEYGLYFRGAPQGMQRIIYDLLQFAPAEIALFNADFYAGENFAAEGYRASYSAFGPDNQTNDVVAMHDLAYEFRFTQRLLTAGIITAHGTAAEVLTQDTETYYQRLESGPLV
;
A
#
# COMPACT_ATOMS: atom_id res chain seq x y z
N MET A 1 1.13 -3.08 -7.66
CA MET A 1 2.11 -4.18 -7.70
C MET A 1 3.45 -3.57 -7.99
N ALA A 2 4.45 -3.85 -7.15
CA ALA A 2 5.80 -3.36 -7.36
C ALA A 2 6.56 -4.41 -8.18
N VAL A 3 6.46 -4.35 -9.51
CA VAL A 3 7.30 -5.19 -10.38
C VAL A 3 8.75 -4.95 -9.96
N SER A 4 9.47 -6.03 -9.63
CA SER A 4 10.89 -5.94 -9.26
C SER A 4 11.75 -5.79 -10.51
N LEU A 5 12.81 -4.97 -10.41
CA LEU A 5 13.36 -4.23 -11.56
C LEU A 5 14.84 -4.45 -11.86
N HIS A 6 15.40 -5.58 -11.45
CA HIS A 6 16.82 -5.81 -11.70
C HIS A 6 17.12 -5.79 -13.21
N GLY A 7 17.87 -4.77 -13.67
CA GLY A 7 18.21 -4.58 -15.09
C GLY A 7 17.18 -3.84 -15.95
N LEU A 8 16.11 -3.24 -15.38
CA LEU A 8 15.07 -2.55 -16.16
C LEU A 8 15.28 -1.03 -16.34
N ARG A 9 16.32 -0.43 -15.74
CA ARG A 9 16.62 1.01 -15.88
C ARG A 9 16.53 1.49 -17.33
N TYR A 10 17.20 0.80 -18.24
CA TYR A 10 17.19 1.15 -19.67
C TYR A 10 15.85 0.88 -20.33
N LYS A 11 15.10 -0.15 -19.90
CA LYS A 11 13.76 -0.44 -20.43
C LYS A 11 12.74 0.62 -20.00
N ILE A 12 12.78 1.08 -18.74
CA ILE A 12 11.93 2.17 -18.23
C ILE A 12 12.25 3.47 -18.97
N ALA A 13 13.55 3.80 -19.11
CA ALA A 13 13.96 4.98 -19.87
C ALA A 13 13.52 4.90 -21.34
N ALA A 14 13.70 3.75 -22.00
CA ALA A 14 13.27 3.52 -23.38
C ALA A 14 11.75 3.63 -23.53
N ALA A 15 10.98 3.02 -22.61
CA ALA A 15 9.53 3.14 -22.57
C ALA A 15 9.09 4.60 -22.39
N ALA A 16 9.74 5.36 -21.51
CA ALA A 16 9.43 6.78 -21.31
C ALA A 16 9.67 7.60 -22.59
N VAL A 17 10.77 7.34 -23.30
CA VAL A 17 11.08 8.01 -24.58
C VAL A 17 10.07 7.61 -25.66
N MET A 18 9.72 6.32 -25.74
CA MET A 18 8.74 5.79 -26.69
C MET A 18 7.35 6.41 -26.44
N THR A 19 6.83 6.35 -25.21
CA THR A 19 5.53 6.91 -24.83
C THR A 19 5.48 8.42 -25.11
N ARG A 20 6.52 9.17 -24.75
CA ARG A 20 6.60 10.61 -25.03
C ARG A 20 6.59 10.90 -26.53
N THR A 21 7.31 10.11 -27.32
CA THR A 21 7.34 10.24 -28.78
C THR A 21 5.99 9.91 -29.38
N ALA A 22 5.38 8.78 -28.99
CA ALA A 22 4.06 8.34 -29.43
C ALA A 22 2.99 9.40 -29.11
N ARG A 23 3.00 10.03 -27.93
CA ARG A 23 2.09 11.12 -27.57
C ARG A 23 2.27 12.36 -28.43
N ARG A 24 3.50 12.72 -28.80
CA ARG A 24 3.77 13.85 -29.69
C ARG A 24 3.28 13.58 -31.10
N VAL A 25 3.53 12.37 -31.61
CA VAL A 25 3.12 11.93 -32.94
C VAL A 25 1.61 11.76 -33.02
N GLY A 26 0.97 11.22 -31.98
CA GLY A 26 -0.49 10.98 -31.91
C GLY A 26 -1.35 12.25 -31.98
N ARG A 27 -0.74 13.44 -31.87
CA ARG A 27 -1.40 14.74 -32.12
C ARG A 27 -1.49 15.10 -33.60
N LEU A 28 -0.77 14.40 -34.46
CA LEU A 28 -0.83 14.60 -35.91
C LEU A 28 -2.10 13.93 -36.47
N PRO A 29 -2.79 14.55 -37.44
CA PRO A 29 -3.94 13.93 -38.09
C PRO A 29 -3.61 12.53 -38.63
N GLY A 30 -4.45 11.54 -38.32
CA GLY A 30 -4.30 10.14 -38.75
C GLY A 30 -3.32 9.29 -37.92
N ALA A 31 -2.44 9.89 -37.10
CA ALA A 31 -1.47 9.14 -36.30
C ALA A 31 -2.10 8.30 -35.19
N ALA A 32 -3.20 8.78 -34.58
CA ALA A 32 -3.94 8.03 -33.56
C ALA A 32 -4.44 6.68 -34.09
N THR A 33 -4.96 6.65 -35.33
CA THR A 33 -5.39 5.41 -35.99
C THR A 33 -4.23 4.43 -36.16
N VAL A 34 -3.07 4.91 -36.63
CA VAL A 34 -1.88 4.08 -36.82
C VAL A 34 -1.37 3.52 -35.48
N ILE A 35 -1.32 4.34 -34.43
CA ILE A 35 -0.91 3.92 -33.08
C ILE A 35 -1.89 2.86 -32.54
N SER A 36 -3.20 3.07 -32.70
CA SER A 36 -4.22 2.10 -32.27
C SER A 36 -4.07 0.77 -33.00
N SER A 37 -3.99 0.79 -34.33
CA SER A 37 -3.81 -0.43 -35.13
C SER A 37 -2.51 -1.16 -34.78
N THR A 38 -1.43 -0.42 -34.50
CA THR A 38 -0.17 -1.02 -34.05
C THR A 38 -0.32 -1.66 -32.66
N ALA A 39 -1.04 -1.02 -31.75
CA ALA A 39 -1.32 -1.58 -30.44
C ALA A 39 -2.16 -2.86 -30.55
N ASP A 40 -3.17 -2.88 -31.41
CA ASP A 40 -4.04 -4.05 -31.64
C ASP A 40 -3.26 -5.21 -32.27
N LEU A 41 -2.32 -4.92 -33.18
CA LEU A 41 -1.41 -5.93 -33.76
C LEU A 41 -0.42 -6.51 -32.74
N LEU A 42 -0.04 -5.73 -31.73
CA LEU A 42 0.85 -6.17 -30.65
C LEU A 42 0.09 -6.88 -29.53
N GLU A 43 -1.23 -6.73 -29.43
CA GLU A 43 -1.99 -7.35 -28.36
C GLU A 43 -1.99 -8.88 -28.50
N PRO A 44 -1.52 -9.63 -27.49
CA PRO A 44 -1.55 -11.09 -27.53
C PRO A 44 -3.00 -11.60 -27.62
N GLN A 45 -3.33 -12.37 -28.65
CA GLN A 45 -4.64 -13.01 -28.73
C GLN A 45 -4.75 -14.17 -27.74
N GLY A 46 -5.84 -14.19 -26.96
CA GLY A 46 -6.15 -15.28 -26.03
C GLY A 46 -5.23 -15.38 -24.80
N GLN A 47 -4.41 -14.37 -24.52
CA GLN A 47 -3.52 -14.33 -23.36
C GLN A 47 -3.70 -13.02 -22.59
N GLU A 48 -3.41 -13.06 -21.29
CA GLU A 48 -3.36 -11.86 -20.47
C GLU A 48 -2.29 -10.89 -21.02
N THR A 49 -2.69 -9.66 -21.33
CA THR A 49 -1.84 -8.63 -21.95
C THR A 49 -0.69 -8.19 -21.05
N SER A 50 -0.85 -8.29 -19.74
CA SER A 50 0.07 -7.67 -18.78
C SER A 50 1.37 -8.47 -18.55
N GLY A 51 1.47 -9.69 -19.07
CA GLY A 51 2.62 -10.58 -18.86
C GLY A 51 3.64 -10.68 -19.99
N SER A 52 3.32 -10.18 -21.20
CA SER A 52 4.21 -10.29 -22.36
C SER A 52 4.79 -8.93 -22.77
N TYR A 53 6.00 -8.92 -23.36
CA TYR A 53 6.59 -7.69 -23.90
C TYR A 53 5.69 -7.02 -24.94
N ARG A 54 4.98 -7.81 -25.75
CA ARG A 54 4.07 -7.28 -26.77
C ARG A 54 2.84 -6.63 -26.14
N GLY A 55 2.22 -7.27 -25.15
CA GLY A 55 1.08 -6.69 -24.44
C GLY A 55 1.43 -5.46 -23.61
N ILE A 56 2.64 -5.42 -23.01
CA ILE A 56 3.16 -4.20 -22.38
C ILE A 56 3.32 -3.08 -23.42
N ALA A 57 3.93 -3.36 -24.57
CA ALA A 57 4.08 -2.39 -25.64
C ALA A 57 2.73 -1.89 -26.19
N ALA A 58 1.76 -2.80 -26.40
CA ALA A 58 0.40 -2.46 -26.79
C ALA A 58 -0.27 -1.54 -25.77
N GLY A 59 -0.16 -1.85 -24.48
CA GLY A 59 -0.67 -1.03 -23.39
C GLY A 59 -0.05 0.38 -23.37
N LEU A 60 1.28 0.47 -23.54
CA LEU A 60 1.98 1.77 -23.62
C LEU A 60 1.53 2.61 -24.82
N LEU A 61 1.31 1.98 -25.98
CA LEU A 61 0.81 2.66 -27.16
C LEU A 61 -0.62 3.16 -26.96
N ARG A 62 -1.50 2.34 -26.37
CA ARG A 62 -2.89 2.77 -26.04
C ARG A 62 -2.90 3.94 -25.05
N GLN A 63 -2.02 3.92 -24.04
CA GLN A 63 -1.86 5.04 -23.09
C GLN A 63 -1.22 6.30 -23.73
N ALA A 64 -0.66 6.17 -24.93
CA ALA A 64 -0.13 7.31 -25.68
C ALA A 64 -1.20 7.96 -26.59
N LEU A 65 -2.33 7.29 -26.82
CA LEU A 65 -3.43 7.84 -27.59
C LEU A 65 -4.08 9.02 -26.83
N PRO A 66 -4.60 10.03 -27.54
CA PRO A 66 -5.42 11.06 -26.92
C PRO A 66 -6.63 10.44 -26.23
N GLU A 67 -6.95 10.86 -25.00
CA GLU A 67 -8.17 10.45 -24.33
C GLU A 67 -9.39 10.90 -25.16
N THR A 68 -10.11 9.94 -25.75
CA THR A 68 -11.33 10.20 -26.53
C THR A 68 -12.51 10.35 -25.58
N GLY A 69 -12.64 11.54 -24.98
CA GLY A 69 -13.77 11.92 -24.13
C GLY A 69 -13.44 12.03 -22.64
N ARG A 70 -14.17 12.91 -21.94
CA ARG A 70 -14.16 12.94 -20.48
C ARG A 70 -15.05 11.79 -20.00
N GLY A 71 -14.46 10.77 -19.39
CA GLY A 71 -15.24 9.72 -18.73
C GLY A 71 -16.20 10.34 -17.72
N THR A 72 -17.46 9.93 -17.75
CA THR A 72 -18.52 10.44 -16.88
C THR A 72 -18.58 9.70 -15.54
N CYS A 73 -17.89 8.56 -15.42
CA CYS A 73 -17.85 7.76 -14.22
C CYS A 73 -16.63 8.09 -13.36
N VAL A 74 -16.64 7.58 -12.13
CA VAL A 74 -15.50 7.62 -11.23
C VAL A 74 -14.79 6.28 -11.27
N VAL A 75 -13.47 6.29 -11.43
CA VAL A 75 -12.63 5.10 -11.39
C VAL A 75 -11.48 5.27 -10.40
N TYR A 76 -10.94 4.16 -9.91
CA TYR A 76 -9.80 4.18 -8.99
C TYR A 76 -8.46 4.13 -9.73
N ASP A 77 -7.60 5.11 -9.47
CA ASP A 77 -6.17 5.08 -9.80
C ASP A 77 -5.32 4.88 -8.54
N SER A 78 -4.29 4.04 -8.62
CA SER A 78 -3.45 3.69 -7.47
C SER A 78 -2.57 4.83 -6.92
N VAL A 79 -2.45 5.95 -7.64
CA VAL A 79 -1.65 7.11 -7.23
C VAL A 79 -2.57 8.33 -7.02
N ALA A 80 -3.43 8.61 -7.98
CA ALA A 80 -4.37 9.73 -7.95
C ALA A 80 -5.68 9.40 -7.20
N GLY A 81 -5.94 8.17 -6.78
CA GLY A 81 -7.22 7.75 -6.19
C GLY A 81 -8.38 7.91 -7.16
N LEU A 82 -9.53 8.37 -6.68
CA LEU A 82 -10.76 8.48 -7.46
C LEU A 82 -10.69 9.59 -8.51
N ILE A 83 -10.69 9.23 -9.79
CA ILE A 83 -10.59 10.14 -10.94
C ILE A 83 -11.77 9.95 -11.90
N PRO A 84 -12.08 10.95 -12.76
CA PRO A 84 -12.98 10.72 -13.88
C PRO A 84 -12.40 9.67 -14.83
N GLY A 85 -13.22 8.74 -15.29
CA GLY A 85 -12.80 7.71 -16.21
C GLY A 85 -13.96 6.88 -16.74
N ASN A 86 -13.66 5.96 -17.64
CA ASN A 86 -14.60 4.97 -18.11
C ASN A 86 -14.36 3.69 -17.29
N PRO A 87 -15.39 3.15 -16.61
CA PRO A 87 -15.21 1.93 -15.85
C PRO A 87 -14.89 0.80 -16.83
N SER A 88 -13.90 -0.01 -16.51
CA SER A 88 -13.74 -1.28 -17.22
C SER A 88 -14.89 -2.19 -16.78
N ALA A 89 -15.49 -2.94 -17.71
CA ALA A 89 -16.45 -3.96 -17.34
C ALA A 89 -15.81 -4.88 -16.29
N PRO A 90 -16.44 -5.07 -15.12
CA PRO A 90 -15.88 -5.94 -14.10
C PRO A 90 -15.89 -7.37 -14.66
N GLU A 91 -14.72 -7.90 -15.00
CA GLU A 91 -14.62 -9.33 -15.30
C GLU A 91 -15.04 -10.13 -14.07
N VAL A 92 -15.97 -11.07 -14.26
CA VAL A 92 -16.54 -11.87 -13.17
C VAL A 92 -15.48 -12.87 -12.69
N LEU A 93 -15.39 -13.09 -11.37
CA LEU A 93 -14.43 -14.03 -10.79
C LEU A 93 -14.53 -15.43 -11.43
N SER A 94 -15.75 -15.92 -11.65
CA SER A 94 -16.01 -17.22 -12.28
C SER A 94 -15.47 -17.33 -13.71
N GLU A 95 -15.53 -16.26 -14.51
CA GLU A 95 -14.97 -16.22 -15.86
C GLU A 95 -13.44 -16.33 -15.83
N ARG A 96 -12.79 -15.62 -14.90
CA ARG A 96 -11.33 -15.67 -14.74
C ARG A 96 -10.86 -17.06 -14.32
N VAL A 97 -11.56 -17.66 -13.36
CA VAL A 97 -11.31 -19.04 -12.91
C VAL A 97 -11.50 -20.02 -14.07
N SER A 98 -12.64 -19.96 -14.76
CA SER A 98 -12.92 -20.85 -15.90
C SER A 98 -11.87 -20.75 -16.99
N ARG A 99 -11.42 -19.53 -17.31
CA ARG A 99 -10.35 -19.27 -18.29
C ARG A 99 -9.00 -19.84 -17.81
N ALA A 100 -8.68 -19.69 -16.53
CA ALA A 100 -7.45 -20.23 -15.94
C ALA A 100 -7.43 -21.76 -15.93
N GLU A 101 -8.56 -22.42 -15.68
CA GLU A 101 -8.65 -23.89 -15.74
C GLU A 101 -8.66 -24.42 -17.17
N ALA A 102 -9.36 -23.76 -18.10
CA ALA A 102 -9.38 -24.17 -19.50
C ALA A 102 -8.05 -23.95 -20.22
N THR A 103 -7.28 -22.92 -19.83
CA THR A 103 -5.99 -22.59 -20.44
C THR A 103 -5.03 -22.05 -19.37
N PRO A 104 -4.30 -22.93 -18.66
CA PRO A 104 -3.50 -22.57 -17.47
C PRO A 104 -2.16 -21.92 -17.82
N THR A 105 -2.19 -20.84 -18.60
CA THR A 105 -1.03 -19.98 -18.80
C THR A 105 -0.72 -19.20 -17.53
N ALA A 106 0.55 -18.85 -17.31
CA ALA A 106 0.95 -18.01 -16.16
C ALA A 106 0.09 -16.73 -16.05
N GLY A 107 -0.21 -16.06 -17.17
CA GLY A 107 -1.07 -14.86 -17.17
C GLY A 107 -2.51 -15.13 -16.72
N ASN A 108 -3.15 -16.21 -17.21
CA ASN A 108 -4.52 -16.54 -16.78
C ASN A 108 -4.56 -16.94 -15.31
N LEU A 109 -3.58 -17.72 -14.84
CA LEU A 109 -3.45 -18.11 -13.43
C LEU A 109 -3.23 -16.88 -12.53
N LEU A 110 -2.38 -15.93 -12.94
CA LEU A 110 -2.19 -14.66 -12.22
C LEU A 110 -3.46 -13.81 -12.18
N ALA A 111 -4.23 -13.77 -13.27
CA ALA A 111 -5.48 -13.04 -13.33
C ALA A 111 -6.54 -13.63 -12.39
N ALA A 112 -6.60 -14.96 -12.26
CA ALA A 112 -7.45 -15.66 -11.29
C ALA A 112 -6.95 -15.41 -9.85
N ALA A 113 -5.65 -15.56 -9.59
CA ALA A 113 -5.05 -15.29 -8.28
C ALA A 113 -5.35 -13.86 -7.80
N ALA A 114 -5.17 -12.87 -8.67
CA ALA A 114 -5.44 -11.47 -8.36
C ALA A 114 -6.92 -11.21 -8.05
N ALA A 115 -7.84 -11.97 -8.66
CA ALA A 115 -9.27 -11.86 -8.42
C ALA A 115 -9.65 -12.44 -7.05
N HIS A 116 -9.12 -13.61 -6.67
CA HIS A 116 -9.30 -14.19 -5.32
C HIS A 116 -8.68 -13.32 -4.22
N ARG A 117 -7.53 -12.69 -4.51
CA ARG A 117 -6.83 -11.79 -3.59
C ARG A 117 -7.59 -10.50 -3.27
N LYS A 118 -8.54 -10.08 -4.11
CA LYS A 118 -9.20 -8.77 -3.93
C LYS A 118 -9.75 -8.64 -2.51
N PRO A 119 -9.62 -7.47 -1.84
CA PRO A 119 -9.98 -7.35 -0.43
C PRO A 119 -11.44 -7.69 -0.07
N TYR A 120 -12.35 -7.62 -1.03
CA TYR A 120 -13.75 -8.02 -0.88
C TYR A 120 -14.04 -9.50 -1.18
N VAL A 121 -13.07 -10.24 -1.72
CA VAL A 121 -13.10 -11.70 -1.87
C VAL A 121 -12.28 -12.35 -0.76
N ALA A 122 -11.06 -11.86 -0.53
CA ALA A 122 -10.14 -12.24 0.54
C ALA A 122 -9.86 -13.75 0.65
N ASP A 123 -9.95 -14.49 -0.46
CA ASP A 123 -9.64 -15.91 -0.53
C ASP A 123 -8.13 -16.09 -0.80
N PHE A 124 -7.33 -15.83 0.23
CA PHE A 124 -5.88 -15.83 0.11
C PHE A 124 -5.30 -17.22 -0.11
N ARG A 125 -5.97 -18.27 0.34
CA ARG A 125 -5.55 -19.66 0.15
C ARG A 125 -5.64 -20.05 -1.33
N THR A 126 -6.81 -19.86 -1.96
CA THR A 126 -6.96 -20.13 -3.40
C THR A 126 -6.09 -19.20 -4.23
N ALA A 127 -5.95 -17.93 -3.84
CA ALA A 127 -5.02 -17.02 -4.50
C ALA A 127 -3.57 -17.53 -4.46
N ALA A 128 -3.10 -18.03 -3.32
CA ALA A 128 -1.76 -18.58 -3.17
C ALA A 128 -1.54 -19.80 -4.09
N GLU A 129 -2.51 -20.71 -4.18
CA GLU A 129 -2.44 -21.87 -5.08
C GLU A 129 -2.32 -21.45 -6.55
N TYR A 130 -3.12 -20.48 -7.00
CA TYR A 130 -2.99 -19.95 -8.36
C TYR A 130 -1.65 -19.24 -8.60
N TYR A 131 -1.12 -18.50 -7.62
CA TYR A 131 0.21 -17.91 -7.73
C TYR A 131 1.32 -18.96 -7.83
N HIS A 132 1.20 -20.08 -7.10
CA HIS A 132 2.13 -21.21 -7.21
C HIS A 132 2.08 -21.88 -8.58
N ARG A 133 0.88 -22.21 -9.08
CA ARG A 133 0.71 -22.75 -10.44
C ARG A 133 1.26 -21.78 -11.50
N ALA A 134 1.06 -20.48 -11.31
CA ALA A 134 1.61 -19.47 -12.21
C ALA A 134 3.14 -19.44 -12.20
N PHE A 135 3.75 -19.60 -11.01
CA PHE A 135 5.19 -19.71 -10.86
C PHE A 135 5.74 -20.98 -11.51
N GLU A 136 5.08 -22.13 -11.35
CA GLU A 136 5.46 -23.38 -12.03
C GLU A 136 5.40 -23.23 -13.55
N ALA A 137 4.36 -22.58 -14.08
CA ALA A 137 4.23 -22.31 -15.51
C ALA A 137 5.29 -21.31 -16.03
N ASN A 138 5.73 -20.36 -15.21
CA ASN A 138 6.80 -19.42 -15.56
C ASN A 138 7.56 -18.91 -14.30
N PRO A 139 8.68 -19.56 -13.93
CA PRO A 139 9.44 -19.18 -12.73
C PRO A 139 10.10 -17.80 -12.82
N GLN A 140 10.11 -17.18 -14.00
CA GLN A 140 10.65 -15.83 -14.22
C GLN A 140 9.61 -14.73 -14.06
N ASP A 141 8.32 -15.08 -13.89
CA ASP A 141 7.27 -14.08 -13.64
C ASP A 141 7.31 -13.60 -12.19
N LEU A 142 7.91 -12.43 -11.99
CA LEU A 142 8.08 -11.83 -10.67
C LEU A 142 6.74 -11.53 -9.98
N ARG A 143 5.64 -11.41 -10.73
CA ARG A 143 4.29 -11.23 -10.15
C ARG A 143 3.84 -12.48 -9.40
N ALA A 144 4.25 -13.66 -9.86
CA ALA A 144 3.95 -14.91 -9.18
C ALA A 144 4.69 -15.00 -7.84
N ILE A 145 5.99 -14.64 -7.82
CA ILE A 145 6.79 -14.63 -6.58
C ILE A 145 6.27 -13.58 -5.58
N GLU A 146 5.97 -12.35 -6.04
CA GLU A 146 5.35 -11.30 -5.20
C GLU A 146 4.01 -11.77 -4.62
N GLY A 147 3.20 -12.45 -5.46
CA GLY A 147 1.94 -13.07 -5.09
C GLY A 147 2.10 -14.13 -4.01
N ILE A 148 2.99 -15.12 -4.22
CA ILE A 148 3.30 -16.21 -3.27
C ILE A 148 3.71 -15.62 -1.92
N LEU A 149 4.63 -14.66 -1.88
CA LEU A 149 5.02 -14.00 -0.63
C LEU A 149 3.82 -13.35 0.06
N THR A 150 3.09 -12.52 -0.70
CA THR A 150 1.99 -11.71 -0.15
C THR A 150 0.83 -12.57 0.34
N THR A 151 0.38 -13.55 -0.43
CA THR A 151 -0.78 -14.38 -0.08
C THR A 151 -0.39 -15.55 0.80
N GLY A 152 0.80 -16.13 0.62
CA GLY A 152 1.30 -17.23 1.45
C GLY A 152 1.49 -16.80 2.90
N ALA A 153 2.07 -15.61 3.13
CA ALA A 153 2.22 -15.04 4.48
C ALA A 153 0.88 -14.67 5.14
N ARG A 154 -0.22 -14.58 4.38
CA ARG A 154 -1.57 -14.25 4.87
C ARG A 154 -2.52 -15.44 4.96
N SER A 155 -2.13 -16.58 4.39
CA SER A 155 -2.95 -17.79 4.32
C SER A 155 -2.28 -18.94 5.04
N HIS A 156 -1.57 -19.82 4.34
CA HIS A 156 -1.01 -21.04 4.90
C HIS A 156 0.23 -20.83 5.78
N TYR A 157 0.91 -19.68 5.68
CA TYR A 157 2.08 -19.34 6.50
C TYR A 157 3.23 -20.37 6.40
N ASP A 158 3.40 -20.99 5.22
CA ASP A 158 4.40 -22.03 4.92
C ASP A 158 5.65 -21.35 4.35
N TRP A 159 6.60 -21.08 5.24
CA TRP A 159 7.85 -20.40 4.90
C TRP A 159 8.75 -21.20 3.96
N PRO A 160 8.89 -22.53 4.10
CA PRO A 160 9.61 -23.34 3.12
C PRO A 160 9.05 -23.17 1.71
N ARG A 161 7.72 -23.21 1.56
CA ARG A 161 7.04 -23.07 0.28
C ARG A 161 7.21 -21.67 -0.33
N ILE A 162 7.12 -20.61 0.48
CA ILE A 162 7.37 -19.23 0.03
C ILE A 162 8.83 -19.08 -0.42
N TRP A 163 9.76 -19.63 0.34
CA TRP A 163 11.19 -19.53 0.05
C TRP A 163 11.61 -20.28 -1.20
N ALA A 164 11.01 -21.44 -1.48
CA ALA A 164 11.28 -22.17 -2.71
C ALA A 164 11.11 -21.29 -3.97
N ALA A 165 10.10 -20.42 -3.98
CA ALA A 165 9.92 -19.45 -5.06
C ALA A 165 10.95 -18.30 -4.97
N ALA A 166 11.11 -17.66 -3.81
CA ALA A 166 12.01 -16.52 -3.65
C ALA A 166 13.50 -16.84 -3.86
N ALA A 167 13.93 -18.06 -3.52
CA ALA A 167 15.31 -18.53 -3.68
C ALA A 167 15.76 -18.56 -5.15
N HIS A 168 14.84 -18.59 -6.11
CA HIS A 168 15.16 -18.44 -7.54
C HIS A 168 15.77 -17.08 -7.87
N LEU A 169 15.61 -16.09 -6.99
CA LEU A 169 16.13 -14.74 -7.13
C LEU A 169 17.53 -14.55 -6.53
N LYS A 170 18.13 -15.61 -5.95
CA LYS A 170 19.51 -15.57 -5.46
C LYS A 170 20.46 -15.16 -6.60
N PRO A 171 21.37 -14.21 -6.35
CA PRO A 171 22.28 -13.73 -7.39
C PRO A 171 23.23 -14.86 -7.83
N ARG A 172 23.50 -14.94 -9.13
CA ARG A 172 24.49 -15.87 -9.72
C ARG A 172 25.79 -15.17 -10.15
N ARG A 173 25.93 -13.90 -9.76
CA ARG A 173 27.05 -12.99 -10.07
C ARG A 173 27.13 -11.90 -9.01
N GLY A 174 28.31 -11.30 -8.86
CA GLY A 174 28.53 -10.15 -8.00
C GLY A 174 28.95 -10.53 -6.57
N PRO A 175 29.00 -9.57 -5.64
CA PRO A 175 29.63 -9.78 -4.33
C PRO A 175 28.89 -10.76 -3.42
N LEU A 176 27.61 -11.03 -3.69
CA LEU A 176 26.79 -11.98 -2.92
C LEU A 176 26.40 -13.21 -3.76
N ASP A 177 27.12 -13.49 -4.84
CA ASP A 177 26.89 -14.65 -5.72
C ASP A 177 26.72 -15.94 -4.91
N ALA A 178 25.55 -16.57 -5.03
CA ALA A 178 25.18 -17.76 -4.28
C ALA A 178 25.94 -19.02 -4.71
N THR A 179 26.65 -18.97 -5.84
CA THR A 179 27.50 -20.06 -6.31
C THR A 179 28.95 -19.92 -5.84
N ALA A 180 29.36 -18.73 -5.38
CA ALA A 180 30.72 -18.49 -4.91
C ALA A 180 30.97 -19.15 -3.54
N PRO A 181 32.10 -19.87 -3.35
CA PRO A 181 32.40 -20.56 -2.09
C PRO A 181 32.31 -19.66 -0.85
N ASP A 182 32.82 -18.44 -0.94
CA ASP A 182 32.85 -17.47 0.18
C ASP A 182 31.44 -17.06 0.66
N ASN A 183 30.43 -17.18 -0.20
CA ASN A 183 29.04 -16.80 0.09
C ASN A 183 28.14 -18.00 0.42
N GLN A 184 28.63 -19.24 0.29
CA GLN A 184 27.83 -20.44 0.59
C GLN A 184 27.40 -20.48 2.06
N SER A 185 28.27 -20.01 2.97
CA SER A 185 27.95 -19.88 4.39
C SER A 185 26.78 -18.94 4.64
N LEU A 186 26.79 -17.75 4.03
CA LEU A 186 25.70 -16.77 4.09
C LEU A 186 24.38 -17.38 3.63
N TRP A 187 24.34 -17.97 2.43
CA TRP A 187 23.10 -18.48 1.89
C TRP A 187 22.57 -19.71 2.61
N ARG A 188 23.45 -20.57 3.14
CA ARG A 188 23.05 -21.70 4.00
C ARG A 188 22.37 -21.21 5.29
N VAL A 189 22.90 -20.17 5.92
CA VAL A 189 22.29 -19.59 7.13
C VAL A 189 20.97 -18.91 6.80
N ILE A 190 20.89 -18.18 5.67
CA ILE A 190 19.62 -17.61 5.20
C ILE A 190 18.59 -18.71 4.92
N ASP A 191 18.98 -19.80 4.26
CA ASP A 191 18.08 -20.93 3.96
C ASP A 191 17.49 -21.54 5.25
N ALA A 192 18.28 -21.59 6.32
CA ALA A 192 17.82 -22.08 7.61
C ALA A 192 16.71 -21.20 8.23
N LEU A 193 16.64 -19.91 7.92
CA LEU A 193 15.54 -19.04 8.39
C LEU A 193 14.17 -19.47 7.87
N PHE A 194 14.14 -20.13 6.71
CA PHE A 194 12.90 -20.46 6.00
C PHE A 194 12.41 -21.87 6.24
N VAL A 195 12.98 -22.61 7.20
CA VAL A 195 12.22 -23.69 7.83
C VAL A 195 11.04 -23.09 8.60
N GLN A 196 10.00 -23.86 8.90
CA GLN A 196 8.79 -23.30 9.51
C GLN A 196 9.09 -22.61 10.86
N THR A 197 9.88 -23.29 11.70
CA THR A 197 10.31 -22.83 13.03
C THR A 197 11.84 -22.93 13.12
N PRO A 198 12.59 -21.90 12.69
CA PRO A 198 14.04 -21.88 12.83
C PRO A 198 14.40 -21.79 14.32
N ASP A 199 15.56 -22.35 14.69
CA ASP A 199 16.11 -22.17 16.02
C ASP A 199 16.73 -20.76 16.20
N ASP A 200 16.88 -20.33 17.45
CA ASP A 200 17.41 -19.01 17.80
C ASP A 200 18.85 -18.81 17.29
N ASP A 201 19.65 -19.88 17.24
CA ASP A 201 21.03 -19.85 16.75
C ASP A 201 21.09 -19.51 15.25
N ALA A 202 20.19 -20.09 14.44
CA ALA A 202 20.07 -19.79 13.02
C ALA A 202 19.62 -18.33 12.80
N VAL A 203 18.70 -17.83 13.63
CA VAL A 203 18.26 -16.43 13.58
C VAL A 203 19.42 -15.48 13.92
N ALA A 204 20.13 -15.73 15.02
CA ALA A 204 21.27 -14.93 15.45
C ALA A 204 22.42 -14.94 14.42
N ALA A 205 22.73 -16.11 13.85
CA ALA A 205 23.74 -16.24 12.81
C ALA A 205 23.35 -15.45 11.55
N ALA A 206 22.08 -15.50 11.15
CA ALA A 206 21.62 -14.73 9.99
C ALA A 206 21.69 -13.23 10.23
N GLU A 207 21.31 -12.78 11.42
CA GLU A 207 21.42 -11.38 11.82
C GLU A 207 22.86 -10.86 11.74
N GLN A 208 23.80 -11.62 12.29
CA GLN A 208 25.22 -11.28 12.24
C GLN A 208 25.70 -11.16 10.78
N LEU A 209 25.41 -12.15 9.95
CA LEU A 209 25.88 -12.19 8.55
C LEU A 209 25.21 -11.09 7.70
N LEU A 210 23.89 -10.89 7.82
CA LEU A 210 23.19 -9.82 7.11
C LEU A 210 23.74 -8.44 7.50
N SER A 211 24.07 -8.24 8.77
CA SER A 211 24.69 -7.00 9.26
C SER A 211 26.10 -6.79 8.68
N GLN A 212 26.92 -7.85 8.64
CA GLN A 212 28.26 -7.82 8.01
C GLN A 212 28.20 -7.47 6.52
N HIS A 213 27.18 -7.95 5.81
CA HIS A 213 26.97 -7.71 4.37
C HIS A 213 26.07 -6.52 4.05
N SER A 214 25.75 -5.66 5.04
CA SER A 214 24.79 -4.56 4.90
C SER A 214 25.05 -3.62 3.71
N ARG A 215 26.32 -3.36 3.37
CA ARG A 215 26.70 -2.51 2.21
C ARG A 215 26.41 -3.15 0.86
N GLN A 216 26.37 -4.49 0.79
CA GLN A 216 26.13 -5.26 -0.42
C GLN A 216 24.64 -5.58 -0.62
N LEU A 217 23.83 -5.56 0.45
CA LEU A 217 22.39 -5.86 0.39
C LEU A 217 21.61 -5.03 -0.65
N PRO A 218 21.88 -3.72 -0.87
CA PRO A 218 21.23 -2.97 -1.94
C PRO A 218 21.52 -3.51 -3.35
N GLY A 219 22.48 -4.42 -3.51
CA GLY A 219 22.74 -5.14 -4.76
C GLY A 219 21.76 -6.28 -5.04
N LEU A 220 21.04 -6.79 -4.03
CA LEU A 220 20.12 -7.91 -4.19
C LEU A 220 18.84 -7.54 -4.94
N HIS A 221 18.15 -8.56 -5.44
CA HIS A 221 16.84 -8.41 -6.07
C HIS A 221 15.81 -7.93 -5.04
N GLN A 222 14.91 -7.03 -5.44
CA GLN A 222 14.02 -6.38 -4.48
C GLN A 222 13.02 -7.34 -3.82
N LEU A 223 12.46 -8.31 -4.55
CA LEU A 223 11.57 -9.32 -3.95
C LEU A 223 12.32 -10.28 -3.01
N LEU A 224 13.62 -10.48 -3.23
CA LEU A 224 14.43 -11.29 -2.33
C LEU A 224 14.60 -10.56 -0.99
N LEU A 225 14.97 -9.27 -1.05
CA LEU A 225 15.05 -8.42 0.14
C LEU A 225 13.69 -8.31 0.86
N GLU A 226 12.57 -8.17 0.15
CA GLU A 226 11.23 -8.15 0.75
C GLU A 226 10.92 -9.45 1.49
N THR A 227 11.24 -10.59 0.87
CA THR A 227 11.01 -11.91 1.47
C THR A 227 11.83 -12.08 2.75
N LEU A 228 13.10 -11.67 2.73
CA LEU A 228 13.97 -11.66 3.92
C LEU A 228 13.45 -10.73 5.00
N ALA A 229 13.06 -9.51 4.64
CA ALA A 229 12.55 -8.51 5.57
C ALA A 229 11.27 -8.99 6.26
N ALA A 230 10.31 -9.51 5.47
CA ALA A 230 9.08 -10.08 6.00
C ALA A 230 9.37 -11.25 6.95
N ARG A 231 10.22 -12.21 6.54
CA ARG A 231 10.54 -13.37 7.38
C ARG A 231 11.13 -12.96 8.73
N LEU A 232 12.08 -12.03 8.74
CA LEU A 232 12.68 -11.54 9.98
C LEU A 232 11.68 -10.81 10.87
N GLN A 233 10.78 -10.01 10.30
CA GLN A 233 9.72 -9.33 11.06
C GLN A 233 8.74 -10.33 11.70
N TYR A 234 8.38 -11.40 10.98
CA TYR A 234 7.58 -12.50 11.53
C TYR A 234 8.30 -13.37 12.56
N LEU A 235 9.62 -13.23 12.69
CA LEU A 235 10.46 -13.84 13.73
C LEU A 235 10.79 -12.83 14.86
N GLY A 236 10.09 -11.69 14.91
CA GLY A 236 10.32 -10.66 15.93
C GLY A 236 11.67 -9.94 15.80
N ARG A 237 12.27 -9.88 14.60
CA ARG A 237 13.53 -9.15 14.31
C ARG A 237 13.25 -7.93 13.43
N PHE A 238 12.48 -6.99 13.97
CA PHE A 238 11.98 -5.82 13.26
C PHE A 238 13.09 -4.86 12.82
N SER A 239 14.07 -4.56 13.67
CA SER A 239 15.17 -3.65 13.35
C SER A 239 15.92 -4.11 12.10
N LEU A 240 16.30 -5.38 12.05
CA LEU A 240 16.96 -5.96 10.88
C LEU A 240 16.05 -6.00 9.64
N GLY A 241 14.77 -6.36 9.82
CA GLY A 241 13.77 -6.31 8.76
C GLY A 241 13.64 -4.92 8.13
N PHE A 242 13.63 -3.85 8.93
CA PHE A 242 13.58 -2.48 8.42
C PHE A 242 14.88 -2.07 7.70
N ARG A 243 16.06 -2.47 8.20
CA ARG A 243 17.33 -2.24 7.48
C ARG A 243 17.35 -2.90 6.09
N LEU A 244 16.73 -4.07 5.93
CA LEU A 244 16.56 -4.69 4.61
C LEU A 244 15.63 -3.87 3.70
N ARG A 245 14.54 -3.31 4.24
CA ARG A 245 13.66 -2.40 3.49
C ARG A 245 14.36 -1.08 3.13
N GLU A 246 15.26 -0.57 3.97
CA GLU A 246 16.15 0.56 3.62
C GLU A 246 17.08 0.19 2.46
N ALA A 247 17.70 -0.99 2.49
CA ALA A 247 18.53 -1.48 1.39
C ALA A 247 17.73 -1.58 0.08
N MET A 248 16.46 -2.01 0.14
CA MET A 248 15.54 -1.98 -1.01
C MET A 248 15.27 -0.56 -1.51
N ALA A 249 15.07 0.41 -0.62
CA ALA A 249 14.83 1.80 -0.99
C ALA A 249 16.08 2.40 -1.67
N ILE A 250 17.29 2.10 -1.16
CA ILE A 250 18.57 2.50 -1.78
C ILE A 250 18.66 1.92 -3.20
N ASN A 251 18.35 0.63 -3.35
CA ASN A 251 18.32 -0.03 -4.65
C ASN A 251 17.36 0.71 -5.60
N ARG A 252 16.13 1.00 -5.16
CA ARG A 252 15.12 1.67 -5.99
C ARG A 252 15.55 3.08 -6.43
N VAL A 253 16.18 3.84 -5.54
CA VAL A 253 16.76 5.15 -5.90
C VAL A 253 17.83 4.97 -6.98
N ARG A 254 18.75 4.00 -6.84
CA ARG A 254 19.78 3.72 -7.85
C ARG A 254 19.17 3.39 -9.22
N GLU A 255 18.10 2.60 -9.24
CA GLU A 255 17.44 2.19 -10.48
C GLU A 255 16.77 3.36 -11.21
N LEU A 256 16.01 4.19 -10.48
CA LEU A 256 15.13 5.20 -11.08
C LEU A 256 15.76 6.60 -11.17
N ARG A 257 16.77 6.93 -10.37
CA ARG A 257 17.34 8.29 -10.34
C ARG A 257 18.05 8.63 -11.65
N GLY A 258 17.77 9.82 -12.18
CA GLY A 258 18.48 10.39 -13.33
C GLY A 258 18.07 9.82 -14.68
N ILE A 259 16.93 9.12 -14.77
CA ILE A 259 16.30 8.74 -16.04
C ILE A 259 14.92 9.38 -16.14
N PRO A 260 14.40 9.60 -17.36
CA PRO A 260 12.98 9.87 -17.54
C PRO A 260 12.17 8.65 -17.09
N LEU A 261 11.07 8.89 -16.38
CA LEU A 261 10.14 7.86 -15.96
C LEU A 261 8.89 7.89 -16.83
N GLU A 262 8.41 6.69 -17.14
CA GLU A 262 7.34 6.48 -18.11
C GLU A 262 5.95 6.87 -17.58
N SER A 263 5.73 6.74 -16.26
CA SER A 263 4.42 6.95 -15.63
C SER A 263 4.54 7.54 -14.23
N GLY A 264 3.42 8.04 -13.70
CA GLY A 264 3.34 8.54 -12.32
C GLY A 264 3.52 7.43 -11.27
N ILE A 265 3.34 6.16 -11.64
CA ILE A 265 3.64 5.00 -10.77
C ILE A 265 5.16 4.91 -10.51
N TRP A 266 5.99 5.10 -11.54
CA TRP A 266 7.44 5.13 -11.35
C TRP A 266 7.88 6.35 -10.53
N LEU A 267 7.23 7.49 -10.73
CA LEU A 267 7.45 8.67 -9.90
C LEU A 267 7.12 8.40 -8.43
N LYS A 268 5.98 7.75 -8.15
CA LYS A 268 5.58 7.30 -6.82
C LYS A 268 6.68 6.47 -6.18
N HIS A 269 7.20 5.46 -6.89
CA HIS A 269 8.25 4.59 -6.35
C HIS A 269 9.56 5.34 -6.04
N LEU A 270 9.98 6.26 -6.91
CA LEU A 270 11.18 7.06 -6.66
C LEU A 270 11.00 8.00 -5.46
N MET A 271 9.88 8.72 -5.41
CA MET A 271 9.58 9.65 -4.33
C MET A 271 9.35 8.94 -3.00
N GLY A 272 8.64 7.80 -3.01
CA GLY A 272 8.47 6.97 -1.82
C GLY A 272 9.78 6.42 -1.30
N ALA A 273 10.72 6.02 -2.16
CA ALA A 273 12.06 5.62 -1.73
C ALA A 273 12.85 6.79 -1.11
N TYR A 274 12.72 8.02 -1.63
CA TYR A 274 13.31 9.19 -0.99
C TYR A 274 12.69 9.51 0.37
N ALA A 275 11.37 9.39 0.51
CA ALA A 275 10.69 9.56 1.78
C ALA A 275 11.15 8.49 2.79
N TYR A 276 11.23 7.22 2.37
CA TYR A 276 11.66 6.11 3.22
C TYR A 276 13.06 6.29 3.81
N LEU A 277 14.00 6.75 2.96
CA LEU A 277 15.39 7.06 3.33
C LEU A 277 15.57 8.44 3.96
N ASP A 278 14.47 9.13 4.26
CA ASP A 278 14.44 10.45 4.86
C ASP A 278 15.21 11.54 4.09
N GLN A 279 15.28 11.41 2.77
CA GLN A 279 15.98 12.32 1.88
C GLN A 279 15.09 13.50 1.44
N ILE A 280 14.57 14.27 2.41
CA ILE A 280 13.58 15.35 2.19
C ILE A 280 14.00 16.30 1.07
N GLY A 281 15.26 16.77 1.08
CA GLY A 281 15.75 17.69 0.04
C GLY A 281 15.70 17.11 -1.38
N ARG A 282 15.88 15.79 -1.54
CA ARG A 282 15.73 15.13 -2.85
C ARG A 282 14.27 14.87 -3.19
N LEU A 283 13.45 14.52 -2.20
CA LEU A 283 12.01 14.38 -2.34
C LEU A 283 11.38 15.69 -2.86
N THR A 284 11.62 16.82 -2.20
CA THR A 284 11.07 18.13 -2.58
C THR A 284 11.56 18.59 -3.95
N ARG A 285 12.85 18.42 -4.27
CA ARG A 285 13.37 18.74 -5.62
C ARG A 285 12.72 17.90 -6.71
N THR A 286 12.49 16.61 -6.44
CA THR A 286 11.85 15.71 -7.39
C THR A 286 10.36 16.04 -7.54
N ALA A 287 9.67 16.41 -6.46
CA ALA A 287 8.29 16.89 -6.49
C ALA A 287 8.14 18.16 -7.34
N ALA A 288 9.06 19.13 -7.16
CA ALA A 288 9.06 20.39 -7.90
C ALA A 288 9.36 20.21 -9.40
N LYS A 289 10.24 19.26 -9.74
CA LYS A 289 10.63 18.96 -11.14
C LYS A 289 10.55 17.45 -11.39
N PRO A 290 9.34 16.88 -11.52
CA PRO A 290 9.17 15.45 -11.64
C PRO A 290 9.71 14.96 -12.99
N PRO A 291 10.52 13.89 -13.03
CA PRO A 291 11.13 13.39 -14.25
C PRO A 291 10.14 12.58 -15.11
N VAL A 292 8.89 13.03 -15.24
CA VAL A 292 7.81 12.35 -15.99
C VAL A 292 7.17 13.29 -17.01
N ASP A 293 6.61 12.72 -18.08
CA ASP A 293 5.84 13.50 -19.05
C ASP A 293 4.46 13.88 -18.51
N ARG A 294 4.31 15.14 -18.10
CA ARG A 294 3.07 15.72 -17.57
C ARG A 294 2.12 16.25 -18.64
N SER A 295 2.38 16.00 -19.93
CA SER A 295 1.46 16.41 -21.00
C SER A 295 0.17 15.61 -21.02
N HIS A 296 0.15 14.43 -20.39
CA HIS A 296 -1.03 13.60 -20.18
C HIS A 296 -1.76 13.99 -18.89
N LEU A 297 -3.10 14.06 -18.93
CA LEU A 297 -3.92 14.50 -17.80
C LEU A 297 -3.68 13.65 -16.55
N LEU A 298 -3.83 12.32 -16.66
CA LEU A 298 -3.58 11.39 -15.55
C LEU A 298 -2.19 11.57 -14.93
N THR A 299 -1.11 11.55 -15.73
CA THR A 299 0.25 11.73 -15.21
C THR A 299 0.44 13.08 -14.53
N SER A 300 -0.18 14.15 -15.04
CA SER A 300 -0.17 15.45 -14.38
C SER A 300 -0.88 15.43 -13.03
N MET A 301 -2.05 14.77 -12.94
CA MET A 301 -2.79 14.60 -11.68
C MET A 301 -1.99 13.78 -10.66
N GLN A 302 -1.38 12.68 -11.09
CA GLN A 302 -0.51 11.84 -10.25
C GLN A 302 0.69 12.63 -9.73
N ALA A 303 1.37 13.39 -10.59
CA ALA A 303 2.51 14.21 -10.19
C ALA A 303 2.12 15.33 -9.21
N ALA A 304 0.98 16.00 -9.44
CA ALA A 304 0.47 17.01 -8.51
C ALA A 304 0.17 16.40 -7.14
N LYS A 305 -0.50 15.24 -7.12
CA LYS A 305 -0.81 14.46 -5.91
C LYS A 305 0.45 14.12 -5.12
N LEU A 306 1.45 13.53 -5.79
CA LEU A 306 2.70 13.18 -5.13
C LEU A 306 3.48 14.41 -4.64
N SER A 307 3.32 15.55 -5.30
CA SER A 307 3.89 16.82 -4.83
C SER A 307 3.24 17.31 -3.54
N ALA A 308 1.92 17.18 -3.41
CA ALA A 308 1.22 17.50 -2.16
C ALA A 308 1.60 16.54 -1.03
N ASP A 309 1.74 15.24 -1.32
CA ASP A 309 2.23 14.27 -0.33
C ASP A 309 3.65 14.59 0.14
N ALA A 310 4.52 15.03 -0.78
CA ALA A 310 5.89 15.41 -0.47
C ALA A 310 5.95 16.66 0.42
N ALA A 311 5.06 17.63 0.19
CA ALA A 311 4.91 18.78 1.07
C ALA A 311 4.42 18.37 2.46
N LEU A 312 3.43 17.46 2.53
CA LEU A 312 2.95 16.94 3.81
C LEU A 312 4.06 16.23 4.58
N TYR A 313 4.83 15.35 3.92
CA TYR A 313 5.98 14.69 4.54
C TYR A 313 7.02 15.68 5.07
N ALA A 314 7.17 16.82 4.41
CA ALA A 314 8.05 17.92 4.82
C ALA A 314 7.43 18.84 5.89
N GLY A 315 6.26 18.51 6.44
CA GLY A 315 5.61 19.28 7.51
C GLY A 315 4.71 20.41 7.01
N ASN A 316 4.23 20.36 5.77
CA ASN A 316 3.26 21.35 5.24
C ASN A 316 2.01 20.67 4.67
N ALA A 317 0.88 20.78 5.38
CA ALA A 317 -0.40 20.21 4.97
C ALA A 317 -1.17 21.06 3.92
N GLU A 318 -0.82 22.33 3.71
CA GLU A 318 -1.57 23.26 2.87
C GLU A 318 -1.68 22.77 1.40
N PRO A 319 -0.61 22.28 0.73
CA PRO A 319 -0.73 21.78 -0.64
C PRO A 319 -1.69 20.59 -0.79
N LEU A 320 -1.79 19.73 0.23
CA LEU A 320 -2.76 18.63 0.27
C LEU A 320 -4.19 19.17 0.34
N GLN A 321 -4.44 20.13 1.24
CA GLN A 321 -5.75 20.76 1.41
C GLN A 321 -6.20 21.46 0.11
N GLN A 322 -5.35 22.28 -0.48
CA GLN A 322 -5.62 23.00 -1.72
C GLN A 322 -5.93 22.03 -2.87
N GLN A 323 -5.12 20.98 -3.02
CA GLN A 323 -5.35 19.97 -4.04
C GLN A 323 -6.65 19.21 -3.82
N ALA A 324 -6.95 18.81 -2.59
CA ALA A 324 -8.18 18.09 -2.26
C ALA A 324 -9.42 18.96 -2.53
N ALA A 325 -9.39 20.24 -2.13
CA ALA A 325 -10.46 21.20 -2.39
C ALA A 325 -10.70 21.38 -3.90
N LEU A 326 -9.65 21.60 -4.69
CA LEU A 326 -9.75 21.71 -6.15
C LEU A 326 -10.38 20.45 -6.78
N ARG A 327 -10.03 19.27 -6.27
CA ARG A 327 -10.59 18.00 -6.77
C ARG A 327 -12.04 17.79 -6.37
N ARG A 328 -12.44 18.19 -5.16
CA ARG A 328 -13.85 18.18 -4.74
C ARG A 328 -14.70 19.08 -5.61
N GLN A 329 -14.22 20.28 -5.95
CA GLN A 329 -14.91 21.19 -6.86
C GLN A 329 -15.09 20.62 -8.28
N ARG A 330 -14.06 19.92 -8.80
CA ARG A 330 -14.08 19.36 -10.16
C ARG A 330 -14.87 18.06 -10.29
N MET A 331 -14.89 17.27 -9.23
CA MET A 331 -15.54 15.96 -9.21
C MET A 331 -16.11 15.70 -7.81
N PRO A 332 -17.30 16.26 -7.49
CA PRO A 332 -17.97 15.99 -6.23
C PRO A 332 -18.21 14.49 -6.05
N LEU A 333 -17.94 13.96 -4.86
CA LEU A 333 -18.24 12.57 -4.51
C LEU A 333 -19.30 12.52 -3.40
N PRO A 334 -20.11 11.46 -3.35
CA PRO A 334 -21.02 11.22 -2.24
C PRO A 334 -20.28 11.30 -0.88
N GLY A 335 -20.88 12.01 0.07
CA GLY A 335 -20.33 12.19 1.41
C GLY A 335 -19.19 13.22 1.55
N ASP A 336 -18.64 13.80 0.46
CA ASP A 336 -17.61 14.87 0.59
C ASP A 336 -18.11 16.09 1.34
N GLN A 337 -19.33 16.56 1.04
CA GLN A 337 -19.86 17.75 1.69
C GLN A 337 -20.10 17.50 3.17
N LYS A 338 -20.77 16.38 3.51
CA LYS A 338 -21.00 15.99 4.91
C LYS A 338 -19.68 15.83 5.68
N MET A 339 -18.64 15.27 5.06
CA MET A 339 -17.30 15.18 5.67
C MET A 339 -16.69 16.56 5.92
N ALA A 340 -16.84 17.49 4.97
CA ALA A 340 -16.39 18.86 5.16
C ALA A 340 -17.14 19.57 6.29
N ASP A 341 -18.45 19.39 6.39
CA ASP A 341 -19.27 19.97 7.47
C ASP A 341 -18.87 19.42 8.85
N LEU A 342 -18.50 18.14 8.91
CA LEU A 342 -18.02 17.50 10.14
C LEU A 342 -16.59 17.92 10.51
N VAL A 343 -15.68 18.14 9.56
CA VAL A 343 -14.25 18.23 9.87
C VAL A 343 -13.68 19.65 9.77
N ASN A 344 -14.18 20.48 8.84
CA ASN A 344 -13.56 21.76 8.53
C ASN A 344 -13.61 22.73 9.73
N GLY A 345 -12.44 23.18 10.17
CA GLY A 345 -12.30 24.06 11.33
C GLY A 345 -12.68 23.43 12.67
N LYS A 346 -12.87 22.10 12.74
CA LYS A 346 -13.21 21.38 13.97
C LYS A 346 -11.98 20.81 14.66
N ARG A 347 -12.09 20.61 15.97
CA ARG A 347 -11.15 19.82 16.77
C ARG A 347 -11.57 18.36 16.66
N VAL A 348 -10.71 17.51 16.12
CA VAL A 348 -11.00 16.11 15.84
C VAL A 348 -10.17 15.20 16.74
N ALA A 349 -10.83 14.35 17.54
CA ALA A 349 -10.18 13.26 18.25
C ALA A 349 -10.12 12.03 17.33
N VAL A 350 -8.92 11.51 17.09
CA VAL A 350 -8.70 10.23 16.41
C VAL A 350 -8.29 9.22 17.45
N VAL A 351 -9.10 8.18 17.63
CA VAL A 351 -8.88 7.16 18.66
C VAL A 351 -8.49 5.84 18.01
N GLY A 352 -7.28 5.38 18.32
CA GLY A 352 -6.78 4.09 17.89
C GLY A 352 -7.33 2.93 18.71
N PRO A 353 -6.94 1.69 18.35
CA PRO A 353 -7.45 0.50 18.99
C PRO A 353 -6.61 0.01 20.17
N SER A 354 -5.59 0.75 20.66
CA SER A 354 -4.78 0.25 21.79
C SER A 354 -5.59 0.24 23.10
N ALA A 355 -5.02 -0.35 24.15
CA ALA A 355 -5.50 -0.12 25.50
C ALA A 355 -5.59 1.40 25.75
N GLY A 356 -6.61 1.82 26.50
CA GLY A 356 -6.86 3.24 26.71
C GLY A 356 -6.17 3.77 27.97
N ASP A 357 -6.12 5.11 28.04
CA ASP A 357 -5.25 5.85 28.96
C ASP A 357 -6.03 6.63 30.04
N GLY A 358 -7.28 6.26 30.34
CA GLY A 358 -8.15 7.05 31.23
C GLY A 358 -8.56 8.42 30.66
N LEU A 359 -8.57 8.57 29.33
CA LEU A 359 -8.79 9.85 28.64
C LEU A 359 -10.19 9.98 28.02
N GLY A 360 -11.15 9.14 28.43
CA GLY A 360 -12.47 9.07 27.80
C GLY A 360 -13.25 10.38 27.81
N GLU A 361 -13.27 11.08 28.95
CA GLU A 361 -13.93 12.39 29.06
C GLU A 361 -13.29 13.45 28.16
N LEU A 362 -11.96 13.45 28.05
CA LEU A 362 -11.23 14.36 27.17
C LEU A 362 -11.54 14.06 25.70
N ILE A 363 -11.55 12.78 25.30
CA ILE A 363 -11.90 12.35 23.94
C ILE A 363 -13.30 12.83 23.56
N ASP A 364 -14.29 12.61 24.44
CA ASP A 364 -15.69 12.98 24.19
C ASP A 364 -15.92 14.51 24.24
N SER A 365 -14.92 15.30 24.70
CA SER A 365 -14.98 16.77 24.68
C SER A 365 -14.65 17.41 23.32
N TYR A 366 -14.10 16.65 22.37
CA TYR A 366 -13.77 17.14 21.02
C TYR A 366 -15.04 17.43 20.20
N ASP A 367 -14.93 18.17 19.09
CA ASP A 367 -16.09 18.43 18.23
C ASP A 367 -16.52 17.18 17.46
N VAL A 368 -15.57 16.32 17.10
CA VAL A 368 -15.77 15.09 16.33
C VAL A 368 -14.85 14.00 16.86
N VAL A 369 -15.38 12.78 17.06
CA VAL A 369 -14.62 11.58 17.43
C VAL A 369 -14.58 10.60 16.26
N VAL A 370 -13.38 10.19 15.88
CA VAL A 370 -13.10 9.32 14.73
C VAL A 370 -12.43 8.04 15.19
N ARG A 371 -12.92 6.89 14.74
CA ARG A 371 -12.42 5.56 15.14
C ARG A 371 -12.24 4.61 13.95
N THR A 372 -11.50 3.54 14.20
CA THR A 372 -11.53 2.33 13.35
C THR A 372 -12.72 1.45 13.76
N GLY A 373 -13.78 1.43 12.95
CA GLY A 373 -15.07 0.82 13.32
C GLY A 373 -15.99 1.78 14.09
N HIS A 374 -17.27 1.43 14.22
CA HIS A 374 -18.27 2.25 14.91
C HIS A 374 -18.34 2.02 16.42
N ASN A 375 -18.09 0.78 16.85
CA ASN A 375 -18.09 0.43 18.26
C ASN A 375 -16.78 0.88 18.92
N PRO A 376 -16.82 1.64 20.02
CA PRO A 376 -15.65 1.89 20.85
C PRO A 376 -15.05 0.56 21.34
N ALA A 377 -13.73 0.47 21.37
CA ALA A 377 -13.00 -0.65 21.98
C ALA A 377 -12.48 -0.21 23.35
N GLY A 378 -12.41 -1.15 24.31
CA GLY A 378 -12.03 -0.87 25.69
C GLY A 378 -13.12 -0.23 26.55
N ASP A 379 -12.75 0.19 27.76
CA ASP A 379 -13.64 0.84 28.72
C ASP A 379 -13.97 2.29 28.28
N PRO A 380 -15.24 2.74 28.35
CA PRO A 380 -15.61 4.13 28.09
C PRO A 380 -14.83 5.18 28.90
N ALA A 381 -14.40 4.86 30.12
CA ALA A 381 -13.56 5.74 30.94
C ALA A 381 -12.20 6.01 30.29
N ASP A 382 -11.69 5.03 29.54
CA ASP A 382 -10.37 5.10 28.92
C ASP A 382 -10.43 5.62 27.49
N ALA A 383 -11.45 5.22 26.73
CA ALA A 383 -11.53 5.44 25.29
C ALA A 383 -12.66 6.37 24.86
N GLY A 384 -13.55 6.77 25.76
CA GLY A 384 -14.76 7.55 25.46
C GLY A 384 -15.86 6.67 24.85
N GLY A 385 -17.11 7.13 24.94
CA GLY A 385 -18.28 6.40 24.47
C GLY A 385 -18.75 6.78 23.07
N ARG A 386 -18.27 7.90 22.52
CA ARG A 386 -18.78 8.48 21.27
C ARG A 386 -17.99 8.02 20.04
N THR A 387 -18.68 7.90 18.91
CA THR A 387 -18.08 7.78 17.56
C THR A 387 -18.92 8.58 16.57
N ASP A 388 -18.34 9.60 15.94
CA ASP A 388 -19.02 10.38 14.90
C ASP A 388 -18.69 9.85 13.49
N ILE A 389 -17.42 9.50 13.27
CA ILE A 389 -16.93 8.99 11.98
C ILE A 389 -16.21 7.65 12.20
N ALA A 390 -16.68 6.61 11.51
CA ALA A 390 -16.11 5.26 11.60
C ALA A 390 -15.38 4.89 10.30
N TYR A 391 -14.08 4.62 10.38
CA TYR A 391 -13.29 4.13 9.25
C TYR A 391 -13.21 2.61 9.25
N TYR A 392 -13.41 2.01 8.09
CA TYR A 392 -13.37 0.55 7.92
C TYR A 392 -12.19 0.12 7.06
N ALA A 393 -11.55 -1.00 7.41
CA ALA A 393 -10.89 -1.79 6.38
C ALA A 393 -12.00 -2.45 5.57
N GLY A 394 -11.93 -2.47 4.24
CA GLY A 394 -13.14 -2.79 3.51
C GLY A 394 -13.57 -4.27 3.56
N ARG A 395 -12.73 -5.21 4.05
CA ARG A 395 -13.23 -6.54 4.47
C ARG A 395 -14.26 -6.40 5.60
N ASP A 396 -13.99 -5.54 6.58
CA ASP A 396 -14.85 -5.35 7.74
C ASP A 396 -16.17 -4.67 7.34
N LEU A 397 -16.11 -3.67 6.46
CA LEU A 397 -17.32 -2.99 5.99
C LEU A 397 -18.28 -3.95 5.30
N ILE A 398 -17.77 -4.84 4.43
CA ILE A 398 -18.61 -5.78 3.70
C ILE A 398 -19.21 -6.81 4.65
N GLY A 399 -18.41 -7.34 5.58
CA GLY A 399 -18.90 -8.32 6.56
C GLY A 399 -19.88 -7.76 7.58
N ALA A 400 -19.83 -6.44 7.84
CA ALA A 400 -20.65 -5.78 8.85
C ALA A 400 -21.62 -4.75 8.27
N TYR A 401 -21.89 -4.76 6.95
CA TYR A 401 -22.61 -3.69 6.26
C TYR A 401 -23.93 -3.32 6.94
N ASP A 402 -24.77 -4.32 7.23
CA ASP A 402 -26.08 -4.14 7.86
C ASP A 402 -25.96 -3.51 9.26
N GLN A 403 -24.95 -3.91 10.04
CA GLN A 403 -24.70 -3.34 11.38
C GLN A 403 -24.23 -1.88 11.29
N VAL A 404 -23.40 -1.55 10.29
CA VAL A 404 -22.95 -0.18 10.06
C VAL A 404 -24.12 0.69 9.61
N GLN A 405 -24.99 0.17 8.75
CA GLN A 405 -26.21 0.85 8.34
C GLN A 405 -27.14 1.09 9.53
N GLU A 406 -27.40 0.07 10.35
CA GLU A 406 -28.22 0.21 11.54
C GLU A 406 -27.66 1.26 12.51
N ALA A 407 -26.34 1.27 12.73
CA ALA A 407 -25.69 2.28 13.55
C ALA A 407 -25.88 3.70 12.99
N ALA A 408 -25.81 3.86 11.66
CA ALA A 408 -26.07 5.14 11.02
C ALA A 408 -27.54 5.57 11.11
N ASP A 409 -28.48 4.64 10.90
CA ASP A 409 -29.92 4.89 10.98
C ASP A 409 -30.36 5.27 12.41
N GLN A 410 -29.70 4.71 13.42
CA GLN A 410 -29.90 5.06 14.84
C GLN A 410 -29.17 6.35 15.26
N GLY A 411 -28.40 6.98 14.36
CA GLY A 411 -27.61 8.17 14.66
C GLY A 411 -26.41 7.92 15.58
N LYS A 412 -26.01 6.66 15.79
CA LYS A 412 -24.82 6.29 16.58
C LYS A 412 -23.53 6.70 15.89
N ILE A 413 -23.54 6.79 14.56
CA ILE A 413 -22.48 7.39 13.76
C ILE A 413 -23.09 8.36 12.76
N GLN A 414 -22.34 9.41 12.43
CA GLN A 414 -22.73 10.35 11.38
C GLN A 414 -22.21 9.90 10.02
N MET A 415 -21.07 9.21 9.97
CA MET A 415 -20.48 8.76 8.72
C MET A 415 -19.62 7.49 8.88
N ALA A 416 -19.72 6.58 7.93
CA ALA A 416 -18.77 5.52 7.69
C ALA A 416 -17.85 5.90 6.52
N VAL A 417 -16.57 5.55 6.60
CA VAL A 417 -15.58 5.81 5.54
C VAL A 417 -14.90 4.52 5.08
N THR A 418 -14.89 4.29 3.77
CA THR A 418 -14.19 3.17 3.12
C THR A 418 -13.06 3.65 2.20
N ARG A 419 -12.24 2.70 1.74
CA ARG A 419 -11.08 2.99 0.89
C ARG A 419 -11.49 3.25 -0.56
N PRO A 420 -10.72 4.06 -1.32
CA PRO A 420 -11.04 4.40 -2.71
C PRO A 420 -11.34 3.19 -3.62
N PHE A 421 -10.57 2.12 -3.51
CA PHE A 421 -10.72 0.95 -4.39
C PHE A 421 -11.89 0.03 -4.04
N PHE A 422 -12.63 0.32 -2.96
CA PHE A 422 -13.88 -0.38 -2.68
C PHE A 422 -15.05 0.14 -3.50
N LEU A 423 -14.87 1.21 -4.28
CA LEU A 423 -15.88 1.70 -5.22
C LEU A 423 -16.40 0.60 -6.15
N ASP A 424 -15.54 -0.36 -6.51
CA ASP A 424 -15.86 -1.48 -7.41
C ASP A 424 -16.26 -2.76 -6.67
N ALA A 425 -16.56 -2.69 -5.37
CA ALA A 425 -17.02 -3.85 -4.61
C ALA A 425 -18.48 -4.18 -4.99
N PRO A 426 -18.80 -5.44 -5.37
CA PRO A 426 -20.16 -5.82 -5.79
C PRO A 426 -21.25 -5.42 -4.78
N ALA A 427 -21.01 -5.66 -3.49
CA ALA A 427 -21.95 -5.30 -2.42
C ALA A 427 -22.29 -3.79 -2.37
N LEU A 428 -21.39 -2.90 -2.81
CA LEU A 428 -21.68 -1.46 -2.88
C LEU A 428 -22.39 -1.07 -4.17
N GLN A 429 -22.33 -1.90 -5.22
CA GLN A 429 -23.00 -1.66 -6.49
C GLN A 429 -24.46 -2.12 -6.46
N GLU A 430 -24.77 -3.18 -5.71
CA GLU A 430 -26.12 -3.75 -5.58
C GLU A 430 -27.13 -2.81 -4.90
N VAL A 431 -26.67 -1.91 -4.03
CA VAL A 431 -27.52 -1.00 -3.24
C VAL A 431 -28.13 0.14 -4.09
N GLY A 432 -27.88 0.18 -5.41
CA GLY A 432 -28.51 1.13 -6.32
C GLY A 432 -28.07 2.60 -6.14
N GLY A 433 -26.99 2.81 -5.39
CA GLY A 433 -26.41 4.12 -5.08
C GLY A 433 -25.62 4.06 -3.77
N GLN A 434 -24.66 4.98 -3.61
CA GLN A 434 -23.92 5.09 -2.35
C GLN A 434 -24.79 5.80 -1.30
N PRO A 435 -25.09 5.16 -0.15
CA PRO A 435 -25.94 5.79 0.87
C PRO A 435 -25.26 7.01 1.49
N GLN A 436 -26.04 7.97 1.98
CA GLN A 436 -25.52 9.24 2.51
C GLN A 436 -24.64 9.07 3.76
N TRP A 437 -24.80 7.96 4.49
CA TRP A 437 -23.97 7.62 5.64
C TRP A 437 -22.61 7.03 5.23
N LEU A 438 -22.43 6.57 3.99
CA LEU A 438 -21.19 5.96 3.52
C LEU A 438 -20.43 6.91 2.60
N ARG A 439 -19.17 7.17 2.94
CA ARG A 439 -18.22 7.93 2.12
C ARG A 439 -17.11 7.01 1.62
N THR A 440 -16.76 7.14 0.34
CA THR A 440 -15.53 6.56 -0.21
C THR A 440 -14.45 7.62 -0.15
N ALA A 441 -13.36 7.36 0.58
CA ALA A 441 -12.23 8.28 0.65
C ALA A 441 -11.69 8.56 -0.76
N ARG A 442 -11.24 9.79 -1.01
CA ARG A 442 -10.92 10.24 -2.37
C ARG A 442 -9.60 9.69 -2.88
N PHE A 443 -8.56 9.76 -2.06
CA PHE A 443 -7.25 9.19 -2.34
C PHE A 443 -6.51 8.94 -1.03
N GLU A 444 -5.52 8.03 -1.06
CA GLU A 444 -4.68 7.67 0.09
C GLU A 444 -3.29 8.27 -0.08
N TYR A 445 -2.51 8.40 1.00
CA TYR A 445 -1.14 8.89 0.96
C TYR A 445 -0.25 8.04 0.02
N GLY A 446 0.51 8.71 -0.85
CA GLY A 446 1.15 8.07 -2.00
C GLY A 446 2.62 7.71 -1.81
N LEU A 447 3.30 8.24 -0.80
CA LEU A 447 4.76 8.06 -0.66
C LEU A 447 5.17 6.81 0.12
N TYR A 448 4.25 5.88 0.40
CA TYR A 448 4.62 4.56 0.87
C TYR A 448 5.52 3.87 -0.17
N PHE A 449 6.76 3.60 0.23
CA PHE A 449 7.71 2.85 -0.58
C PHE A 449 7.25 1.40 -0.76
N ARG A 450 6.77 0.80 0.34
CA ARG A 450 6.22 -0.54 0.43
C ARG A 450 4.97 -0.54 1.31
N GLY A 451 4.11 -1.52 1.05
CA GLY A 451 2.82 -1.63 1.73
C GLY A 451 1.82 -0.51 1.43
N ALA A 452 0.91 -0.33 2.36
CA ALA A 452 -0.13 0.68 2.38
C ALA A 452 -0.20 1.30 3.80
N PRO A 453 -0.73 2.53 3.96
CA PRO A 453 -0.94 3.10 5.29
C PRO A 453 -1.87 2.23 6.12
N GLN A 454 -1.52 2.09 7.39
CA GLN A 454 -2.41 1.61 8.43
C GLN A 454 -3.59 2.55 8.71
N GLY A 455 -4.52 2.05 9.52
CA GLY A 455 -5.77 2.71 9.85
C GLY A 455 -5.57 4.14 10.33
N MET A 456 -4.69 4.36 11.32
CA MET A 456 -4.43 5.68 11.90
C MET A 456 -3.87 6.68 10.88
N GLN A 457 -2.82 6.31 10.15
CA GLN A 457 -2.19 7.16 9.14
C GLN A 457 -3.17 7.49 8.01
N ARG A 458 -4.03 6.53 7.64
CA ARG A 458 -5.07 6.73 6.63
C ARG A 458 -6.14 7.70 7.12
N ILE A 459 -6.60 7.57 8.37
CA ILE A 459 -7.58 8.47 8.98
C ILE A 459 -7.02 9.89 9.01
N ILE A 460 -5.82 10.08 9.59
CA ILE A 460 -5.17 11.39 9.68
C ILE A 460 -5.02 12.02 8.29
N TYR A 461 -4.54 11.25 7.31
CA TYR A 461 -4.36 11.75 5.94
C TYR A 461 -5.69 12.14 5.26
N ASP A 462 -6.77 11.40 5.47
CA ASP A 462 -8.08 11.75 4.91
C ASP A 462 -8.67 13.00 5.60
N LEU A 463 -8.59 13.09 6.93
CA LEU A 463 -9.05 14.25 7.69
C LEU A 463 -8.32 15.54 7.29
N LEU A 464 -6.99 15.49 7.11
CA LEU A 464 -6.19 16.65 6.72
C LEU A 464 -6.62 17.27 5.38
N GLN A 465 -7.32 16.53 4.51
CA GLN A 465 -7.88 17.07 3.26
C GLN A 465 -9.02 18.07 3.47
N PHE A 466 -9.56 18.16 4.68
CA PHE A 466 -10.72 18.97 5.05
C PHE A 466 -10.38 20.13 6.00
N ALA A 467 -9.08 20.42 6.20
CA ALA A 467 -8.61 21.55 7.01
C ALA A 467 -9.23 21.62 8.43
N PRO A 468 -9.08 20.57 9.27
CA PRO A 468 -9.46 20.65 10.67
C PRO A 468 -8.66 21.72 11.40
N ALA A 469 -9.22 22.25 12.49
CA ALA A 469 -8.49 23.17 13.37
C ALA A 469 -7.43 22.42 14.20
N GLU A 470 -7.73 21.17 14.57
CA GLU A 470 -6.84 20.30 15.34
C GLU A 470 -7.16 18.84 15.00
N ILE A 471 -6.13 17.99 14.94
CA ILE A 471 -6.27 16.54 15.01
C ILE A 471 -5.46 16.07 16.22
N ALA A 472 -6.13 15.48 17.20
CA ALA A 472 -5.52 14.92 18.39
C ALA A 472 -5.61 13.39 18.36
N LEU A 473 -4.46 12.73 18.53
CA LEU A 473 -4.36 11.27 18.51
C LEU A 473 -4.39 10.69 19.94
N PHE A 474 -5.24 9.69 20.14
CA PHE A 474 -5.43 8.96 21.39
C PHE A 474 -5.35 7.45 21.15
N ASN A 475 -4.98 6.68 22.17
CA ASN A 475 -5.02 5.22 22.19
C ASN A 475 -4.45 4.56 20.92
N ALA A 476 -3.29 5.05 20.48
CA ALA A 476 -2.57 4.54 19.31
C ALA A 476 -1.11 4.30 19.69
N ASP A 477 -0.80 3.08 20.10
CA ASP A 477 0.54 2.66 20.51
C ASP A 477 1.45 2.23 19.35
N PHE A 478 0.92 2.21 18.12
CA PHE A 478 1.64 1.76 16.92
C PHE A 478 2.29 0.37 17.09
N TYR A 479 1.60 -0.54 17.79
CA TYR A 479 2.05 -1.90 18.13
C TYR A 479 3.26 -1.96 19.07
N ALA A 480 3.61 -0.85 19.73
CA ALA A 480 4.65 -0.80 20.74
C ALA A 480 4.11 -0.95 22.18
N GLY A 481 2.81 -1.22 22.35
CA GLY A 481 2.19 -1.55 23.63
C GLY A 481 2.34 -3.02 24.01
N GLU A 482 1.63 -3.49 25.03
CA GLU A 482 1.66 -4.88 25.49
C GLU A 482 0.70 -5.80 24.75
N ASN A 483 -0.38 -5.25 24.19
CA ASN A 483 -1.45 -5.98 23.53
C ASN A 483 -1.61 -5.51 22.09
N PHE A 484 -2.06 -6.39 21.20
CA PHE A 484 -2.35 -6.02 19.80
C PHE A 484 -3.41 -4.94 19.65
N ALA A 485 -4.42 -4.98 20.53
CA ALA A 485 -5.53 -4.04 20.60
C ALA A 485 -6.25 -4.20 21.96
N ALA A 486 -7.07 -3.22 22.29
CA ALA A 486 -8.04 -3.29 23.37
C ALA A 486 -9.11 -4.35 23.10
N GLU A 487 -9.71 -4.82 24.20
CA GLU A 487 -10.85 -5.72 24.16
C GLU A 487 -12.00 -5.14 23.31
N GLY A 488 -12.65 -6.00 22.54
CA GLY A 488 -13.78 -5.62 21.67
C GLY A 488 -13.39 -5.07 20.29
N TYR A 489 -12.11 -4.79 20.00
CA TYR A 489 -11.70 -4.30 18.68
C TYR A 489 -11.83 -5.37 17.58
N ARG A 490 -11.00 -6.43 17.64
CA ARG A 490 -11.04 -7.55 16.69
C ARG A 490 -10.56 -8.84 17.35
N ALA A 491 -11.42 -9.85 17.42
CA ALA A 491 -11.07 -11.14 18.01
C ALA A 491 -9.92 -11.86 17.29
N SER A 492 -9.72 -11.61 15.99
CA SER A 492 -8.64 -12.26 15.22
C SER A 492 -7.25 -11.62 15.37
N TYR A 493 -7.13 -10.49 16.07
CA TYR A 493 -5.84 -9.83 16.33
C TYR A 493 -5.20 -10.42 17.60
N SER A 494 -4.43 -11.50 17.46
CA SER A 494 -3.93 -12.27 18.61
C SER A 494 -2.50 -12.75 18.48
N ALA A 495 -2.08 -13.19 17.29
CA ALA A 495 -0.72 -13.65 17.01
C ALA A 495 -0.51 -13.74 15.49
N PHE A 496 0.74 -13.85 15.06
CA PHE A 496 1.05 -14.29 13.70
C PHE A 496 0.74 -15.77 13.50
N GLY A 497 0.25 -16.15 12.33
CA GLY A 497 -0.08 -17.55 12.04
C GLY A 497 -1.03 -17.72 10.86
N PRO A 498 -1.40 -18.97 10.53
CA PRO A 498 -2.20 -19.24 9.35
C PRO A 498 -3.57 -18.56 9.41
N ASP A 499 -3.97 -17.97 8.28
CA ASP A 499 -5.24 -17.27 8.06
C ASP A 499 -5.55 -16.15 9.08
N ASN A 500 -4.53 -15.66 9.80
CA ASN A 500 -4.67 -14.62 10.81
C ASN A 500 -4.53 -13.21 10.20
N GLN A 501 -5.41 -12.28 10.58
CA GLN A 501 -5.35 -10.90 10.09
C GLN A 501 -4.15 -10.11 10.61
N THR A 502 -3.57 -10.51 11.75
CA THR A 502 -2.36 -9.92 12.33
C THR A 502 -1.21 -9.95 11.34
N ASN A 503 -1.17 -10.95 10.45
CA ASN A 503 -0.19 -11.03 9.36
C ASN A 503 -0.15 -9.78 8.48
N ASP A 504 -1.26 -9.05 8.34
CA ASP A 504 -1.31 -7.84 7.52
C ASP A 504 -0.37 -6.74 8.07
N VAL A 505 -0.10 -6.74 9.38
CA VAL A 505 0.84 -5.81 10.05
C VAL A 505 2.24 -5.88 9.42
N VAL A 506 2.69 -7.08 9.02
CA VAL A 506 3.99 -7.27 8.37
C VAL A 506 3.84 -7.33 6.85
N ALA A 507 2.86 -8.10 6.36
CA ALA A 507 2.69 -8.36 4.93
C ALA A 507 2.31 -7.10 4.15
N MET A 508 1.48 -6.23 4.72
CA MET A 508 0.85 -5.10 4.01
C MET A 508 1.27 -3.74 4.51
N HIS A 509 1.93 -3.65 5.67
CA HIS A 509 2.28 -2.39 6.31
C HIS A 509 3.80 -2.24 6.49
N ASP A 510 4.21 -1.03 6.87
CA ASP A 510 5.60 -0.70 7.13
C ASP A 510 5.68 0.16 8.40
N LEU A 511 5.72 -0.52 9.54
CA LEU A 511 5.60 0.13 10.86
C LEU A 511 6.65 1.22 11.06
N ALA A 512 7.88 0.99 10.61
CA ALA A 512 8.95 1.97 10.67
C ALA A 512 8.63 3.25 9.90
N TYR A 513 8.16 3.12 8.66
CA TYR A 513 7.76 4.29 7.87
C TYR A 513 6.54 4.99 8.46
N GLU A 514 5.56 4.22 8.93
CA GLU A 514 4.32 4.71 9.51
C GLU A 514 4.56 5.49 10.80
N PHE A 515 5.43 4.99 11.67
CA PHE A 515 5.91 5.66 12.87
C PHE A 515 6.58 7.00 12.52
N ARG A 516 7.60 6.98 11.65
CA ARG A 516 8.33 8.19 11.23
C ARG A 516 7.42 9.21 10.57
N PHE A 517 6.49 8.77 9.71
CA PHE A 517 5.52 9.65 9.08
C PHE A 517 4.66 10.36 10.13
N THR A 518 4.09 9.64 11.09
CA THR A 518 3.27 10.25 12.14
C THR A 518 4.09 11.17 13.06
N GLN A 519 5.30 10.75 13.45
CA GLN A 519 6.21 11.56 14.27
C GLN A 519 6.57 12.89 13.58
N ARG A 520 6.71 12.88 12.25
CA ARG A 520 6.93 14.11 11.45
C ARG A 520 5.72 15.04 11.49
N LEU A 521 4.50 14.51 11.41
CA LEU A 521 3.29 15.32 11.54
C LEU A 521 3.20 15.96 12.93
N LEU A 522 3.52 15.20 13.99
CA LEU A 522 3.57 15.71 15.36
C LEU A 522 4.62 16.82 15.51
N THR A 523 5.84 16.59 15.04
CA THR A 523 6.94 17.56 15.12
C THR A 523 6.63 18.85 14.35
N ALA A 524 5.91 18.75 13.23
CA ALA A 524 5.48 19.90 12.44
C ALA A 524 4.27 20.65 13.04
N GLY A 525 3.70 20.17 14.15
CA GLY A 525 2.50 20.74 14.77
C GLY A 525 1.23 20.54 13.92
N ILE A 526 1.23 19.57 13.00
CA ILE A 526 0.06 19.24 12.17
C ILE A 526 -0.95 18.40 12.96
N ILE A 527 -0.46 17.59 13.89
CA ILE A 527 -1.27 16.80 14.83
C ILE A 527 -0.75 17.00 16.25
N THR A 528 -1.59 16.72 17.24
CA THR A 528 -1.22 16.52 18.64
C THR A 528 -1.38 15.04 19.01
N ALA A 529 -0.75 14.61 20.09
CA ALA A 529 -0.86 13.26 20.61
C ALA A 529 -0.99 13.29 22.13
N HIS A 530 -1.72 12.33 22.69
CA HIS A 530 -1.97 12.20 24.13
C HIS A 530 -1.73 10.77 24.61
N GLY A 531 -1.55 10.61 25.92
CA GLY A 531 -1.37 9.30 26.56
C GLY A 531 -0.28 8.45 25.92
N THR A 532 -0.57 7.17 25.70
CA THR A 532 0.34 6.20 25.10
C THR A 532 0.79 6.64 23.70
N ALA A 533 -0.09 7.29 22.92
CA ALA A 533 0.30 7.79 21.58
C ALA A 533 1.39 8.86 21.65
N ALA A 534 1.30 9.76 22.64
CA ALA A 534 2.34 10.77 22.87
C ALA A 534 3.65 10.12 23.32
N GLU A 535 3.58 9.18 24.26
CA GLU A 535 4.75 8.45 24.76
C GLU A 535 5.51 7.78 23.60
N VAL A 536 4.80 7.00 22.77
CA VAL A 536 5.44 6.28 21.65
C VAL A 536 6.02 7.24 20.63
N LEU A 537 5.28 8.27 20.20
CA LEU A 537 5.74 9.20 19.16
C LEU A 537 6.91 10.11 19.59
N THR A 538 7.21 10.23 20.88
CA THR A 538 8.39 10.94 21.37
C THR A 538 9.68 10.11 21.33
N GLN A 539 9.59 8.82 21.08
CA GLN A 539 10.75 7.93 21.03
C GLN A 539 11.59 8.17 19.77
N ASP A 540 12.88 7.85 19.86
CA ASP A 540 13.67 7.66 18.66
C ASP A 540 13.32 6.33 17.97
N THR A 541 13.78 6.21 16.73
CA THR A 541 13.44 5.06 15.88
C THR A 541 13.99 3.74 16.41
N GLU A 542 15.19 3.72 17.01
CA GLU A 542 15.77 2.48 17.54
C GLU A 542 15.04 2.01 18.81
N THR A 543 14.65 2.95 19.68
CA THR A 543 13.84 2.65 20.87
C THR A 543 12.47 2.08 20.47
N TYR A 544 11.83 2.68 19.47
CA TYR A 544 10.58 2.14 18.92
C TYR A 544 10.76 0.72 18.36
N TYR A 545 11.84 0.45 17.63
CA TYR A 545 12.13 -0.90 17.12
C TYR A 545 12.32 -1.92 18.24
N GLN A 546 13.07 -1.56 19.29
CA GLN A 546 13.25 -2.42 20.46
C GLN A 546 11.91 -2.75 21.13
N ARG A 547 10.99 -1.78 21.22
CA ARG A 547 9.64 -2.03 21.74
C ARG A 547 8.83 -2.97 20.86
N LEU A 548 8.93 -2.87 19.53
CA LEU A 548 8.30 -3.84 18.63
C LEU A 548 8.85 -5.26 18.83
N GLU A 549 10.15 -5.39 19.10
CA GLU A 549 10.85 -6.66 19.35
C GLU A 549 10.67 -7.21 20.78
N SER A 550 10.04 -6.45 21.67
CA SER A 550 9.66 -6.91 23.02
C SER A 550 8.15 -6.94 23.25
N GLY A 551 7.38 -6.52 22.24
CA GLY A 551 5.94 -6.31 22.33
C GLY A 551 5.13 -7.52 21.85
N PRO A 552 3.83 -7.34 21.56
CA PRO A 552 2.91 -8.41 21.21
C PRO A 552 3.23 -9.10 19.87
N LEU A 553 4.14 -8.53 19.08
CA LEU A 553 4.52 -9.02 17.74
C LEU A 553 5.58 -10.13 17.76
N VAL A 554 6.04 -10.59 18.92
CA VAL A 554 7.12 -11.59 19.06
C VAL A 554 6.61 -12.96 19.45
#